data_AF-A0A915BF67-F1
#
_entry.id   AF-A0A915BF67-F1
#
_cell.length_a   1.000
_cell.length_b   1.000
_cell.length_c   1.000
_cell.angle_alpha   90.00
_cell.angle_beta   90.00
_cell.angle_gamma   90.00
#
_symmetry.space_group_name_H-M   'P 1'
#
loop_
_entity.id
_entity.type
_entity.pdbx_description
1 polymer ?
#
loop_
_entity_poly.entity_id
_entity_poly.type
_entity_poly.pdbx_seq_one_letter_code
_entity_poly.pdbx_strand_id
1 'polypeptide(L)'
;MSAHYYKRFVKLAEQWPRDRHKNRGRDVAVFIESEIERVFRKECNTLPQDSALCERRLQSFEQILKSVHRSNYPNSYKSGVFGLNLDRLREANSDDGRRMFGLRDDKKSFFSRFFRRKS
;
A
#
# COMPACT_ATOMS: atom_id res chain seq x y z
N MET A 1 -14.15 0.88 17.56
CA MET A 1 -14.43 -0.05 16.44
C MET A 1 -14.50 -1.48 16.97
N SER A 2 -15.37 -2.33 16.42
CA SER A 2 -15.56 -3.70 16.93
C SER A 2 -14.35 -4.62 16.64
N ALA A 3 -14.05 -5.53 17.56
CA ALA A 3 -13.00 -6.53 17.39
C ALA A 3 -13.25 -7.49 16.20
N HIS A 4 -14.51 -7.62 15.75
CA HIS A 4 -14.84 -8.47 14.60
C HIS A 4 -14.38 -7.85 13.27
N TYR A 5 -14.46 -6.52 13.10
CA TYR A 5 -14.01 -5.87 11.86
C TYR A 5 -12.50 -5.98 11.70
N TYR A 6 -11.75 -5.75 12.78
CA TYR A 6 -10.30 -5.90 12.77
C TYR A 6 -9.88 -7.27 12.24
N LYS A 7 -10.47 -8.36 12.76
CA LYS A 7 -10.18 -9.72 12.30
C LYS A 7 -10.49 -9.91 10.80
N ARG A 8 -11.57 -9.32 10.28
CA ARG A 8 -11.91 -9.39 8.85
C ARG A 8 -10.90 -8.62 7.99
N PHE A 9 -10.50 -7.42 8.41
CA PHE A 9 -9.47 -6.63 7.70
C PHE A 9 -8.13 -7.37 7.65
N VAL A 10 -7.68 -7.94 8.78
CA VAL A 10 -6.43 -8.71 8.82
C VAL A 10 -6.49 -9.92 7.89
N LYS A 11 -7.58 -10.70 7.91
CA LYS A 11 -7.76 -11.84 7.00
C LYS A 11 -7.75 -11.47 5.51
N LEU A 12 -8.21 -10.27 5.16
CA LEU A 12 -8.13 -9.78 3.79
C LEU A 12 -6.71 -9.30 3.46
N ALA A 13 -6.02 -8.65 4.39
CA ALA A 13 -4.64 -8.19 4.20
C ALA A 13 -3.65 -9.35 4.02
N GLU A 14 -3.85 -10.48 4.71
CA GLU A 14 -3.03 -11.70 4.55
C GLU A 14 -3.04 -12.26 3.12
N GLN A 15 -4.09 -11.98 2.34
CA GLN A 15 -4.20 -12.42 0.95
C GLN A 15 -3.41 -11.52 -0.01
N TRP A 16 -2.89 -10.39 0.46
CA TRP A 16 -2.15 -9.46 -0.38
C TRP A 16 -0.74 -9.99 -0.69
N PRO A 17 -0.33 -10.07 -1.96
CA PRO A 17 0.99 -10.58 -2.30
C PRO A 17 2.08 -9.60 -1.88
N ARG A 18 3.16 -10.12 -1.28
CA ARG A 18 4.38 -9.36 -1.00
C ARG A 18 5.21 -9.18 -2.25
N ASP A 19 5.69 -7.96 -2.48
CA ASP A 19 6.42 -7.59 -3.69
C ASP A 19 7.93 -7.72 -3.47
N ARG A 20 8.54 -8.73 -4.08
CA ARG A 20 9.98 -9.01 -3.94
C ARG A 20 10.87 -7.92 -4.54
N HIS A 21 10.34 -7.07 -5.42
CA HIS A 21 11.10 -6.05 -6.13
C HIS A 21 11.07 -4.68 -5.44
N LYS A 22 10.36 -4.57 -4.31
CA LYS A 22 10.20 -3.33 -3.55
C LYS A 22 10.66 -3.52 -2.11
N ASN A 23 11.27 -2.50 -1.55
CA ASN A 23 11.61 -2.47 -0.14
C ASN A 23 10.35 -2.49 0.74
N ARG A 24 10.52 -2.86 2.00
CA ARG A 24 9.41 -2.93 2.97
C ARG A 24 8.66 -1.60 3.14
N GLY A 25 9.31 -0.46 2.93
CA GLY A 25 8.68 0.86 3.03
C GLY A 25 7.76 1.20 1.85
N ARG A 26 7.86 0.46 0.74
CA ARG A 26 7.08 0.64 -0.49
C ARG A 26 6.23 -0.57 -0.85
N ASP A 27 6.33 -1.65 -0.08
CA ASP A 27 5.50 -2.83 -0.23
C ASP A 27 4.07 -2.53 0.23
N VAL A 28 3.11 -2.79 -0.66
CA VAL A 28 1.69 -2.50 -0.42
C VAL A 28 1.10 -3.39 0.66
N ALA A 29 1.50 -4.67 0.75
CA ALA A 29 1.02 -5.57 1.79
C ALA A 29 1.47 -5.08 3.17
N VAL A 30 2.73 -4.68 3.30
CA VAL A 30 3.28 -4.09 4.55
C VAL A 30 2.56 -2.78 4.89
N PHE A 31 2.32 -1.93 3.89
CA PHE A 31 1.57 -0.69 4.07
C PHE A 31 0.15 -0.97 4.61
N ILE A 32 -0.59 -1.91 4.00
CA ILE A 32 -1.94 -2.26 4.44
C ILE A 32 -1.94 -2.80 5.87
N GLU A 33 -1.02 -3.72 6.21
CA GLU A 33 -0.86 -4.25 7.58
C GLU A 33 -0.67 -3.09 8.57
N SER A 34 0.23 -2.15 8.25
CA SER A 34 0.54 -1.00 9.11
C SER A 34 -0.64 -0.02 9.25
N GLU A 35 -1.42 0.18 8.18
CA GLU A 35 -2.58 1.05 8.17
C GLU A 35 -3.73 0.46 8.99
N ILE A 36 -3.95 -0.86 8.91
CA ILE A 36 -4.93 -1.55 9.76
C ILE A 36 -4.54 -1.37 11.24
N GLU A 37 -3.27 -1.57 11.58
CA GLU A 37 -2.81 -1.33 12.95
C GLU A 37 -2.97 0.13 13.38
N ARG A 38 -2.63 1.10 12.51
CA ARG A 38 -2.78 2.53 12.79
C ARG A 38 -4.24 2.87 13.12
N VAL A 39 -5.17 2.49 12.25
CA VAL A 39 -6.59 2.81 12.39
C VAL A 39 -7.20 2.13 13.62
N PHE A 40 -6.94 0.84 13.81
CA PHE A 40 -7.61 0.08 14.87
C PHE A 40 -6.94 0.15 16.25
N ARG A 41 -5.64 0.48 16.33
CA ARG A 41 -4.95 0.59 17.63
C ARG A 41 -4.68 2.04 18.03
N LYS A 42 -4.16 2.86 17.12
CA LYS A 42 -3.72 4.24 17.46
C LYS A 42 -4.88 5.23 17.38
N GLU A 43 -5.74 5.08 16.38
CA GLU A 43 -6.79 6.06 16.06
C GLU A 43 -8.20 5.59 16.43
N CYS A 44 -8.32 4.47 17.14
CA CYS A 44 -9.61 3.91 17.56
C CYS A 44 -10.44 4.86 18.43
N ASN A 45 -9.76 5.74 19.18
CA ASN A 45 -10.37 6.70 20.10
C ASN A 45 -10.62 8.07 19.46
N THR A 46 -10.00 8.35 18.31
CA THR A 46 -10.09 9.66 17.63
C THR A 46 -11.01 9.62 16.41
N LEU A 47 -11.16 8.46 15.78
CA LEU A 47 -12.03 8.31 14.62
C LEU A 47 -13.49 8.05 15.04
N PRO A 48 -14.47 8.67 14.36
CA PRO A 48 -15.88 8.37 14.56
C PRO A 48 -16.15 6.87 14.38
N GLN A 49 -16.77 6.24 15.37
CA GLN A 49 -17.08 4.81 15.36
C GLN A 49 -18.34 4.51 14.56
N ASP A 50 -18.38 4.94 13.29
CA ASP A 50 -19.46 4.61 12.36
C ASP A 50 -19.27 3.19 11.81
N SER A 51 -20.14 2.28 12.27
CA SER A 51 -20.14 0.88 11.84
C SER A 51 -20.47 0.71 10.36
N ALA A 52 -21.34 1.56 9.80
CA ALA A 52 -21.71 1.50 8.39
C ALA A 52 -20.55 1.97 7.49
N LEU A 53 -19.78 2.97 7.92
CA LEU A 53 -18.55 3.36 7.23
C LEU A 53 -17.49 2.26 7.28
N CYS A 54 -17.33 1.58 8.42
CA CYS A 54 -16.38 0.46 8.56
C CYS A 54 -16.73 -0.69 7.60
N GLU A 55 -18.01 -1.08 7.55
CA GLU A 55 -18.47 -2.13 6.65
C GLU A 55 -18.29 -1.75 5.18
N ARG A 56 -18.60 -0.49 4.79
CA ARG A 56 -18.35 0.00 3.43
C ARG A 56 -16.88 -0.07 3.04
N ARG A 57 -15.97 0.31 3.96
CA ARG A 57 -14.52 0.23 3.73
C ARG A 57 -14.06 -1.22 3.58
N LEU A 58 -14.60 -2.12 4.39
CA LEU A 58 -14.28 -3.54 4.31
C LEU A 58 -14.73 -4.15 2.98
N GLN A 59 -15.96 -3.85 2.54
CA GLN A 59 -16.49 -4.28 1.25
C GLN A 59 -15.66 -3.72 0.10
N SER A 60 -15.29 -2.45 0.16
CA SER A 60 -14.41 -1.83 -0.86
C SER A 60 -13.06 -2.53 -0.91
N PHE A 61 -12.47 -2.86 0.24
CA PHE A 61 -11.20 -3.56 0.29
C PHE A 61 -11.30 -4.97 -0.31
N GLU A 62 -12.37 -5.71 -0.01
CA GLU A 62 -12.65 -7.01 -0.59
C GLU A 62 -12.87 -6.94 -2.12
N GLN A 63 -13.53 -5.90 -2.61
CA GLN A 63 -13.74 -5.67 -4.06
C GLN A 63 -12.43 -5.42 -4.80
N ILE A 64 -11.49 -4.67 -4.21
CA ILE A 64 -10.17 -4.43 -4.79
C ILE A 64 -9.39 -5.75 -4.87
N LEU A 65 -9.39 -6.53 -3.78
CA LEU A 65 -8.70 -7.83 -3.74
C LEU A 65 -9.22 -8.79 -4.81
N LYS A 66 -10.55 -8.87 -4.96
CA LYS A 66 -11.22 -9.70 -5.97
C LYS A 66 -11.13 -9.11 -7.38
N SER A 67 -10.53 -7.93 -7.55
CA SER A 67 -10.44 -7.22 -8.83
C SER A 67 -11.80 -7.07 -9.52
N VAL A 68 -12.87 -6.82 -8.76
CA VAL A 68 -14.27 -6.82 -9.26
C VAL A 68 -14.45 -5.90 -10.46
N HIS A 69 -13.84 -4.71 -10.45
CA HIS A 69 -13.91 -3.78 -11.58
C HIS A 69 -13.31 -4.35 -12.86
N ARG A 70 -12.24 -5.15 -12.78
CA ARG A 70 -11.65 -5.81 -13.94
C ARG A 70 -12.61 -6.84 -14.55
N SER A 71 -13.36 -7.56 -13.71
CA SER A 71 -14.36 -8.53 -14.16
C SER A 71 -15.59 -7.85 -14.76
N ASN A 72 -16.05 -6.76 -14.15
CA ASN A 72 -17.25 -6.03 -14.61
C ASN A 72 -16.97 -5.22 -15.89
N TYR A 73 -15.74 -4.74 -16.06
CA TYR A 73 -15.33 -3.90 -17.18
C TYR A 73 -14.06 -4.47 -17.83
N PRO A 74 -14.18 -5.62 -18.53
CA PRO A 74 -13.05 -6.24 -19.18
C PRO A 74 -12.49 -5.31 -20.27
N ASN A 75 -11.18 -5.29 -20.42
CA ASN A 75 -10.49 -4.54 -21.46
C ASN A 75 -9.37 -5.38 -22.09
N SER A 76 -9.01 -5.04 -23.32
CA SER A 76 -7.98 -5.73 -24.11
C SER A 76 -6.61 -5.03 -24.04
N TYR A 77 -6.43 -4.07 -23.13
CA TYR A 77 -5.19 -3.31 -23.03
C TYR A 77 -4.06 -4.19 -22.49
N LYS A 78 -2.97 -4.28 -23.27
CA LYS A 78 -1.75 -4.99 -22.89
C LYS A 78 -0.71 -4.08 -22.24
N SER A 79 -0.94 -2.77 -22.28
CA SER A 79 -0.05 -1.73 -21.79
C SER A 79 -0.83 -0.59 -21.12
N GLY A 80 -0.18 0.09 -20.18
CA GLY A 80 -0.74 1.30 -19.57
C GLY A 80 -0.63 2.55 -20.47
N VAL A 81 -0.97 3.71 -19.90
CA VAL A 81 -0.94 5.03 -20.58
C VAL A 81 0.42 5.36 -21.20
N PHE A 82 1.51 4.83 -20.63
CA PHE A 82 2.87 5.03 -21.12
C PHE A 82 3.31 3.99 -22.18
N GLY A 83 2.40 3.14 -22.68
CA GLY A 83 2.75 2.07 -23.61
C GLY A 83 3.59 0.93 -23.00
N LEU A 84 3.86 0.99 -21.69
CA LEU A 84 4.60 -0.04 -20.96
C LEU A 84 3.69 -1.21 -20.58
N ASN A 85 4.18 -2.43 -20.80
CA ASN A 85 3.55 -3.65 -20.30
C ASN A 85 3.77 -3.80 -18.78
N LEU A 86 3.10 -4.77 -18.16
CA LEU A 86 3.14 -4.98 -16.71
C LEU A 86 4.57 -5.25 -16.19
N ASP A 87 5.36 -6.04 -16.92
CA ASP A 87 6.71 -6.41 -16.50
C ASP A 87 7.65 -5.22 -16.53
N ARG A 88 7.59 -4.38 -17.58
CA ARG A 88 8.35 -3.13 -17.66
C ARG A 88 7.90 -2.13 -16.61
N LEU A 89 6.61 -2.07 -16.29
CA LEU A 89 6.11 -1.24 -15.19
C LEU A 89 6.60 -1.74 -13.83
N ARG A 90 6.68 -3.06 -13.62
CA ARG A 90 7.25 -3.66 -12.40
C ARG A 90 8.74 -3.37 -12.30
N GLU A 91 9.49 -3.54 -13.38
CA GLU A 91 10.91 -3.23 -13.46
C GLU A 91 11.16 -1.74 -13.19
N ALA A 92 10.43 -0.84 -13.84
CA ALA A 92 10.55 0.60 -13.63
C ALA A 92 10.20 1.03 -12.19
N ASN A 93 9.21 0.38 -11.57
CA ASN A 93 8.80 0.66 -10.19
C ASN A 93 9.59 -0.08 -9.12
N SER A 94 10.44 -1.04 -9.50
CA SER A 94 11.35 -1.73 -8.59
C SER A 94 12.31 -0.73 -7.94
N ASP A 95 12.95 -1.13 -6.85
CA ASP A 95 13.94 -0.28 -6.21
C ASP A 95 15.14 0.00 -7.12
N ASP A 96 15.56 -0.98 -7.92
CA ASP A 96 16.62 -0.81 -8.91
C ASP A 96 16.20 0.12 -10.05
N GLY A 97 15.00 -0.06 -10.59
CA GLY A 97 14.46 0.83 -11.62
C GLY A 97 14.39 2.28 -11.14
N ARG A 98 13.88 2.51 -9.94
CA ARG A 98 13.87 3.85 -9.34
C ARG A 98 15.25 4.40 -9.07
N ARG A 99 16.21 3.57 -8.67
CA ARG A 99 17.61 3.97 -8.52
C ARG A 99 18.18 4.47 -9.85
N MET A 100 17.90 3.77 -10.94
CA MET A 100 18.31 4.19 -12.29
C MET A 100 17.67 5.52 -12.69
N PHE A 101 16.41 5.75 -12.32
CA PHE A 101 15.72 7.02 -12.54
C PHE A 101 16.09 8.13 -11.53
N GLY A 102 17.00 7.89 -10.59
CA GLY A 102 17.40 8.89 -9.58
C GLY A 102 16.33 9.19 -8.53
N LEU A 103 15.30 8.35 -8.38
CA LEU A 103 14.14 8.53 -7.50
C LEU A 103 14.36 7.95 -6.08
N ARG A 104 15.60 7.99 -5.59
CA ARG A 104 15.97 7.54 -4.25
C ARG A 104 15.53 8.55 -3.18
N ASP A 105 15.02 8.06 -2.05
CA ASP A 105 14.72 8.86 -0.85
C ASP A 105 16.00 9.30 -0.10
N ASP A 106 17.15 8.90 -0.62
CA ASP A 106 18.49 9.05 -0.03
C ASP A 106 19.03 10.48 0.01
N LYS A 107 18.25 11.49 -0.36
CA LYS A 107 18.59 12.88 -0.04
C LYS A 107 18.29 13.18 1.43
N LYS A 108 18.76 12.34 2.36
CA LYS A 108 19.24 12.87 3.65
C LYS A 108 20.45 13.71 3.31
N SER A 109 20.19 14.99 3.05
CA SER A 109 21.21 16.01 2.79
C SER A 109 22.39 15.79 3.74
N PHE A 110 23.62 15.86 3.24
CA PHE A 110 24.84 15.69 4.04
C PHE A 110 24.76 16.50 5.36
N PHE A 111 24.07 17.64 5.33
CA PHE A 111 23.71 18.46 6.48
C PHE A 111 22.97 17.68 7.59
N SER A 112 21.96 16.88 7.27
CA SER A 112 21.19 16.11 8.27
C SER A 112 22.02 15.07 9.05
N ARG A 113 23.17 14.61 8.51
CA ARG A 113 24.12 13.75 9.21
C ARG A 113 25.07 14.53 10.12
N PHE A 114 25.41 15.76 9.74
CA PHE A 114 26.31 16.62 10.50
C PHE A 114 25.62 17.28 11.70
N PHE A 115 24.35 17.67 11.56
CA PHE A 115 23.59 18.37 12.62
C PHE A 115 22.90 17.46 13.64
N ARG A 116 23.01 16.12 13.53
CA ARG A 116 22.36 15.17 14.46
C ARG A 116 23.27 14.70 15.61
N ARG A 117 24.51 15.20 15.70
CA ARG A 117 25.42 15.00 16.85
C ARG A 117 25.48 16.28 17.69
N LYS A 118 24.45 16.51 18.50
CA LYS A 118 24.47 17.31 19.75
C LYS A 118 23.06 17.31 20.34
N SER A 119 22.73 16.25 21.05
CA SER A 119 21.84 16.21 22.21
C SER A 119 22.05 14.91 22.94
#